data_AF-A0A934WEU9-F1
#
_entry.id   AF-A0A934WEU9-F1
#
_cell.length_a   1.000
_cell.length_b   1.000
_cell.length_c   1.000
_cell.angle_alpha   90.00
_cell.angle_beta   90.00
_cell.angle_gamma   90.00
#
_symmetry.space_group_name_H-M   'P 1'
#
loop_
_entity.id
_entity.type
_entity.pdbx_description
1 polymer ?
#
loop_
_entity_poly.entity_id
_entity_poly.type
_entity_poly.pdbx_seq_one_letter_code
_entity_poly.pdbx_strand_id
1 'polypeptide(L)'
;MRAPPPTPACPVCGAVDTRPLMCVDGRAYWSCPVCEARFLDPAQRPDPMTEAAQYRLHSNDPDDPRYRAFLGRLAGPLMARLAPGASGLDYGCGPGPALAEMLREAGHTVALYDPLFQPDPAPLSQTHDFVTCTETAEHFHAPADEFARLSRLVRPGGWLAVMTCFQTDDARFANWHYRKDSTHVVFYREATLRHVAARLGWSCEVPRKDVALMRRPAAAAP
;
A
#
# COMPACT_ATOMS: atom_id res chain seq x y z
N MET A 1 -1.49 37.54 16.66
CA MET A 1 -0.62 36.58 15.94
C MET A 1 -1.41 35.27 15.84
N ARG A 2 -1.66 34.74 14.63
CA ARG A 2 -2.28 33.41 14.48
C ARG A 2 -1.24 32.37 14.90
N ALA A 3 -1.63 31.43 15.75
CA ALA A 3 -0.78 30.28 16.07
C ALA A 3 -0.41 29.57 14.75
N PRO A 4 0.84 29.09 14.58
CA PRO A 4 1.17 28.24 13.45
C PRO A 4 0.20 27.04 13.43
N PRO A 5 -0.21 26.56 12.25
CA PRO A 5 -1.04 25.37 12.16
C PRO A 5 -0.36 24.21 12.89
N PRO A 6 -1.13 23.35 13.58
CA PRO A 6 -0.55 22.26 14.36
C PRO A 6 0.23 21.32 13.44
N THR A 7 1.44 20.96 13.85
CA THR A 7 2.25 19.92 13.19
C THR A 7 1.47 18.60 13.21
N PRO A 8 1.15 18.00 12.05
CA PRO A 8 0.40 16.75 12.02
C PRO A 8 1.29 15.58 12.46
N ALA A 9 0.72 14.66 13.26
CA ALA A 9 1.39 13.40 13.53
C ALA A 9 1.54 12.57 12.25
N CYS A 10 2.58 11.75 12.18
CA CYS A 10 2.80 10.87 11.04
C CYS A 10 1.66 9.84 10.94
N PRO A 11 0.93 9.76 9.81
CA PRO A 11 -0.22 8.87 9.68
C PRO A 11 0.18 7.38 9.57
N VAL A 12 1.46 7.09 9.33
CA VAL A 12 2.00 5.72 9.23
C VAL A 12 2.46 5.19 10.58
N CYS A 13 3.25 5.97 11.34
CA CYS A 13 3.87 5.51 12.58
C CYS A 13 3.40 6.23 13.85
N GLY A 14 2.60 7.30 13.73
CA GLY A 14 2.10 8.08 14.86
C GLY A 14 3.14 9.02 15.51
N ALA A 15 4.36 9.11 14.98
CA ALA A 15 5.36 10.06 15.48
C ALA A 15 4.88 11.51 15.37
N VAL A 16 5.03 12.30 16.44
CA VAL A 16 4.57 13.69 16.52
C VAL A 16 5.58 14.71 15.97
N ASP A 17 6.86 14.33 15.86
CA ASP A 17 7.95 15.21 15.42
C ASP A 17 8.10 15.25 13.89
N THR A 18 7.00 15.48 13.17
CA THR A 18 7.06 15.61 11.70
C THR A 18 7.61 16.98 11.29
N ARG A 19 8.18 17.05 10.09
CA ARG A 19 8.83 18.25 9.56
C ARG A 19 8.16 18.67 8.25
N PRO A 20 7.96 19.97 8.00
CA PRO A 20 7.56 20.44 6.67
C PRO A 20 8.56 19.93 5.62
N LEU A 21 8.05 19.34 4.55
CA LEU A 21 8.85 18.93 3.40
C LEU A 21 8.90 20.06 2.38
N MET A 22 7.73 20.45 1.87
CA MET A 22 7.55 21.54 0.90
C MET A 22 6.07 21.87 0.72
N CYS A 23 5.81 23.02 0.09
CA CYS A 23 4.48 23.37 -0.43
C CYS A 23 4.56 23.40 -1.96
N VAL A 24 3.70 22.65 -2.63
CA VAL A 24 3.65 22.56 -4.10
C VAL A 24 2.19 22.61 -4.53
N ASP A 25 1.86 23.46 -5.49
CA ASP A 25 0.49 23.63 -6.01
C ASP A 25 -0.56 23.93 -4.90
N GLY A 26 -0.16 24.69 -3.86
CA GLY A 26 -1.00 25.02 -2.72
C GLY A 26 -1.21 23.89 -1.70
N ARG A 27 -0.54 22.74 -1.89
CA ARG A 27 -0.57 21.58 -0.99
C ARG A 27 0.69 21.52 -0.13
N ALA A 28 0.49 21.41 1.19
CA ALA A 28 1.54 21.23 2.18
C ALA A 28 1.86 19.75 2.35
N TYR A 29 3.12 19.40 2.20
CA TYR A 29 3.64 18.05 2.41
C TYR A 29 4.57 18.03 3.61
N TRP A 30 4.52 16.93 4.34
CA TRP A 30 5.26 16.69 5.57
C TRP A 30 6.13 15.45 5.42
N SER A 31 7.21 15.39 6.20
CA SER A 31 8.14 14.28 6.28
C SER A 31 8.25 13.78 7.71
N CYS A 32 8.32 12.46 7.89
CA CYS A 32 8.51 11.83 9.18
C CYS A 32 9.99 11.44 9.35
N PRO A 33 10.70 11.91 10.39
CA PRO A 33 12.08 11.49 10.64
C PRO A 33 12.20 10.06 11.20
N VAL A 34 11.09 9.46 11.67
CA VAL A 34 11.09 8.13 12.31
C VAL A 34 10.93 7.00 11.29
N CYS A 35 9.96 7.11 10.39
CA CYS A 35 9.68 6.08 9.37
C CYS A 35 9.93 6.57 7.94
N GLU A 36 10.41 7.80 7.76
CA GLU A 36 10.66 8.39 6.44
C GLU A 36 9.44 8.48 5.51
N ALA A 37 8.21 8.34 6.01
CA ALA A 37 7.04 8.61 5.18
C ALA A 37 7.00 10.09 4.77
N ARG A 38 6.60 10.36 3.53
CA ARG A 38 6.13 11.69 3.10
C ARG A 38 4.61 11.62 3.00
N PHE A 39 3.92 12.68 3.40
CA PHE A 39 2.46 12.67 3.37
C PHE A 39 1.91 14.07 3.18
N LEU A 40 0.76 14.12 2.50
CA LEU A 40 -0.04 15.33 2.38
C LEU A 40 -0.63 15.69 3.74
N ASP A 41 -0.70 16.99 4.05
CA ASP A 41 -1.41 17.49 5.21
C ASP A 41 -2.81 16.85 5.31
N PRO A 42 -3.16 16.20 6.44
CA PRO A 42 -4.45 15.54 6.59
C PRO A 42 -5.67 16.42 6.30
N ALA A 43 -5.57 17.73 6.50
CA ALA A 43 -6.65 18.68 6.22
C ALA A 43 -6.85 18.94 4.72
N GLN A 44 -5.94 18.52 3.85
CA GLN A 44 -5.96 18.77 2.40
C GLN A 44 -6.24 17.51 1.56
N ARG A 45 -6.54 16.39 2.22
CA ARG A 45 -6.89 15.13 1.56
C ARG A 45 -8.20 15.26 0.78
N PRO A 46 -8.32 14.60 -0.38
CA PRO A 46 -9.58 14.57 -1.12
C PRO A 46 -10.67 13.91 -0.27
N ASP A 47 -11.91 14.30 -0.51
CA ASP A 47 -13.05 13.57 0.03
C ASP A 47 -13.29 12.26 -0.76
N PRO A 48 -14.02 11.28 -0.19
CA PRO A 48 -14.26 9.99 -0.84
C PRO A 48 -14.94 10.07 -2.21
N MET A 49 -15.76 11.09 -2.48
CA MET A 49 -16.40 11.25 -3.79
C MET A 49 -15.38 11.69 -4.85
N THR A 50 -14.48 12.61 -4.49
CA THR A 50 -13.38 13.04 -5.34
C THR A 50 -12.44 11.89 -5.66
N GLU A 51 -12.08 11.06 -4.67
CA GLU A 51 -11.27 9.85 -4.88
C GLU A 51 -11.96 8.86 -5.82
N ALA A 52 -13.22 8.52 -5.55
CA ALA A 52 -13.98 7.58 -6.37
C ALA A 52 -14.15 8.06 -7.82
N ALA A 53 -14.23 9.36 -8.05
CA ALA A 53 -14.29 9.93 -9.41
C ALA A 53 -12.97 9.74 -10.15
N GLN A 54 -11.83 9.92 -9.48
CA GLN A 54 -10.50 9.68 -10.07
C GLN A 54 -10.25 8.20 -10.35
N TYR A 55 -10.56 7.31 -9.40
CA TYR A 55 -10.34 5.85 -9.57
C TYR A 55 -11.08 5.27 -10.79
N ARG A 56 -12.24 5.82 -11.15
CA ARG A 56 -12.98 5.41 -12.36
C ARG A 56 -12.31 5.80 -13.68
N LEU A 57 -11.32 6.69 -13.65
CA LEU A 57 -10.54 7.09 -14.82
C LEU A 57 -9.37 6.12 -15.09
N HIS A 58 -9.05 5.24 -14.13
CA HIS A 58 -7.96 4.27 -14.30
C HIS A 58 -8.36 3.16 -15.28
N SER A 59 -7.50 2.89 -16.24
CA SER A 59 -7.64 1.79 -17.20
C SER A 59 -6.77 0.62 -16.72
N ASN A 60 -7.41 -0.33 -16.03
CA ASN A 60 -6.79 -1.55 -15.51
C ASN A 60 -7.22 -2.75 -16.36
N ASP A 61 -6.82 -2.77 -17.63
CA ASP A 61 -7.16 -3.86 -18.56
C ASP A 61 -6.40 -5.14 -18.18
N PRO A 62 -7.08 -6.22 -17.73
CA PRO A 62 -6.43 -7.47 -17.33
C PRO A 62 -5.75 -8.21 -18.48
N ASP A 63 -6.13 -7.91 -19.72
CA ASP A 63 -5.56 -8.51 -20.92
C ASP A 63 -4.37 -7.71 -21.47
N ASP A 64 -4.10 -6.48 -20.98
CA ASP A 64 -2.95 -5.68 -21.42
C ASP A 64 -1.63 -6.32 -20.95
N PRO A 65 -0.76 -6.79 -21.87
CA PRO A 65 0.51 -7.40 -21.50
C PRO A 65 1.45 -6.45 -20.73
N ARG A 66 1.35 -5.13 -20.96
CA ARG A 66 2.15 -4.14 -20.23
C ARG A 66 1.70 -4.02 -18.79
N TYR A 67 0.39 -4.04 -18.55
CA TYR A 67 -0.17 -4.00 -17.21
C TYR A 67 0.14 -5.29 -16.45
N ARG A 68 -0.03 -6.47 -17.09
CA ARG A 68 0.39 -7.76 -16.51
C ARG A 68 1.90 -7.80 -16.21
N ALA A 69 2.74 -7.24 -17.08
CA ALA A 69 4.18 -7.14 -16.83
C ALA A 69 4.51 -6.20 -15.66
N PHE A 70 3.75 -5.12 -15.50
CA PHE A 70 3.85 -4.24 -14.34
C PHE A 70 3.48 -4.97 -13.04
N LEU A 71 2.32 -5.62 -12.98
CA LEU A 71 1.89 -6.43 -11.82
C LEU A 71 2.81 -7.63 -11.54
N GLY A 72 3.40 -8.20 -12.60
CA GLY A 72 4.41 -9.24 -12.54
C GLY A 72 5.66 -8.85 -11.75
N ARG A 73 5.89 -7.55 -11.54
CA ARG A 73 6.95 -7.05 -10.65
C ARG A 73 6.78 -7.55 -9.23
N LEU A 74 5.54 -7.58 -8.72
CA LEU A 74 5.16 -8.14 -7.42
C LEU A 74 4.81 -9.63 -7.50
N ALA A 75 4.00 -10.03 -8.49
CA ALA A 75 3.47 -11.39 -8.56
C ALA A 75 4.59 -12.45 -8.64
N GLY A 76 5.62 -12.23 -9.46
CA GLY A 76 6.73 -13.17 -9.61
C GLY A 76 7.48 -13.44 -8.29
N PRO A 77 8.03 -12.41 -7.62
CA PRO A 77 8.68 -12.58 -6.33
C PRO A 77 7.77 -13.15 -5.24
N LEU A 78 6.49 -12.78 -5.22
CA LEU A 78 5.54 -13.35 -4.27
C LEU A 78 5.33 -14.85 -4.50
N MET A 79 5.00 -15.27 -5.73
CA MET A 79 4.77 -16.68 -6.09
C MET A 79 5.98 -17.56 -5.75
N ALA A 80 7.20 -17.06 -5.92
CA ALA A 80 8.42 -17.78 -5.53
C ALA A 80 8.53 -18.10 -4.03
N ARG A 81 7.69 -17.48 -3.17
CA ARG A 81 7.63 -17.68 -1.72
C ARG A 81 6.38 -18.43 -1.27
N LEU A 82 5.39 -18.61 -2.14
CA LEU A 82 4.13 -19.26 -1.82
C LEU A 82 4.25 -20.78 -1.92
N ALA A 83 3.54 -21.49 -1.05
CA ALA A 83 3.28 -22.91 -1.25
C ALA A 83 2.31 -23.10 -2.43
N PRO A 84 2.39 -24.23 -3.16
CA PRO A 84 1.40 -24.57 -4.17
C PRO A 84 -0.03 -24.52 -3.60
N GLY A 85 -0.97 -23.95 -4.34
CA GLY A 85 -2.37 -23.89 -3.91
C GLY A 85 -2.67 -22.92 -2.76
N ALA A 86 -1.74 -22.01 -2.41
CA ALA A 86 -1.97 -21.01 -1.37
C ALA A 86 -3.27 -20.19 -1.57
N SER A 87 -3.92 -19.83 -0.46
CA SER A 87 -5.11 -18.97 -0.44
C SER A 87 -4.72 -17.53 -0.13
N GLY A 88 -5.20 -16.60 -0.94
CA GLY A 88 -4.86 -15.19 -0.85
C GLY A 88 -6.04 -14.23 -0.92
N LEU A 89 -5.74 -12.97 -0.62
CA LEU A 89 -6.64 -11.83 -0.82
C LEU A 89 -5.94 -10.74 -1.63
N ASP A 90 -6.62 -10.23 -2.65
CA ASP A 90 -6.24 -8.99 -3.32
C ASP A 90 -7.02 -7.80 -2.75
N TYR A 91 -6.33 -6.98 -1.94
CA TYR A 91 -6.89 -5.86 -1.20
C TYR A 91 -6.67 -4.54 -1.96
N GLY A 92 -7.77 -3.88 -2.33
CA GLY A 92 -7.75 -2.75 -3.26
C GLY A 92 -7.66 -3.20 -4.72
N CYS A 93 -8.31 -4.32 -5.05
CA CYS A 93 -8.18 -4.94 -6.38
C CYS A 93 -8.75 -4.09 -7.55
N GLY A 94 -9.50 -3.03 -7.27
CA GLY A 94 -10.06 -2.15 -8.29
C GLY A 94 -11.10 -2.82 -9.20
N PRO A 95 -11.42 -2.22 -10.36
CA PRO A 95 -12.45 -2.72 -11.27
C PRO A 95 -12.02 -3.91 -12.13
N GLY A 96 -10.71 -4.10 -12.34
CA GLY A 96 -10.11 -5.14 -13.18
C GLY A 96 -8.99 -5.86 -12.42
N PRO A 97 -9.29 -6.95 -11.68
CA PRO A 97 -8.38 -7.57 -10.72
C PRO A 97 -7.36 -8.49 -11.40
N ALA A 98 -6.58 -7.93 -12.34
CA ALA A 98 -5.62 -8.67 -13.16
C ALA A 98 -4.56 -9.43 -12.33
N LEU A 99 -4.15 -8.88 -11.18
CA LEU A 99 -3.21 -9.53 -10.27
C LEU A 99 -3.80 -10.83 -9.71
N ALA A 100 -5.06 -10.80 -9.29
CA ALA A 100 -5.75 -11.98 -8.80
C ALA A 100 -5.90 -13.04 -9.90
N GLU A 101 -6.16 -12.64 -11.14
CA GLU A 101 -6.21 -13.57 -12.28
C GLU A 101 -4.85 -14.23 -12.54
N MET A 102 -3.77 -13.44 -12.59
CA MET A 102 -2.41 -13.97 -12.74
C MET A 102 -2.05 -14.99 -11.64
N LEU A 103 -2.45 -14.73 -10.40
CA LEU A 103 -2.21 -15.63 -9.27
C LEU A 103 -3.10 -16.89 -9.33
N ARG A 104 -4.35 -16.76 -9.80
CA ARG A 104 -5.26 -17.90 -10.02
C ARG A 104 -4.77 -18.80 -11.15
N GLU A 105 -4.28 -18.24 -12.25
CA GLU A 105 -3.63 -18.98 -13.35
C GLU A 105 -2.41 -19.77 -12.87
N ALA A 106 -1.68 -19.25 -11.87
CA ALA A 106 -0.57 -19.95 -11.23
C ALA A 106 -1.01 -21.04 -10.22
N GLY A 107 -2.32 -21.29 -10.08
CA GLY A 107 -2.88 -22.34 -9.25
C GLY A 107 -3.22 -21.94 -7.81
N HIS A 108 -3.29 -20.64 -7.50
CA HIS A 108 -3.70 -20.15 -6.18
C HIS A 108 -5.20 -19.83 -6.12
N THR A 109 -5.76 -19.83 -4.90
CA THR A 109 -7.09 -19.27 -4.68
C THR A 109 -6.94 -17.82 -4.26
N VAL A 110 -7.66 -16.88 -4.89
CA VAL A 110 -7.57 -15.46 -4.55
C VAL A 110 -8.97 -14.89 -4.35
N ALA A 111 -9.26 -14.39 -3.16
CA ALA A 111 -10.43 -13.57 -2.87
C ALA A 111 -10.16 -12.10 -3.24
N LEU A 112 -11.21 -11.33 -3.47
CA LEU A 112 -11.13 -9.93 -3.88
C LEU A 112 -11.77 -9.03 -2.83
N TYR A 113 -11.17 -7.88 -2.57
CA TYR A 113 -11.83 -6.82 -1.81
C TYR A 113 -11.42 -5.45 -2.34
N ASP A 114 -12.41 -4.59 -2.52
CA ASP A 114 -12.23 -3.18 -2.84
C ASP A 114 -13.49 -2.41 -2.38
N PRO A 115 -13.38 -1.34 -1.59
CA PRO A 115 -14.56 -0.66 -1.03
C PRO A 115 -15.51 -0.06 -2.08
N LEU A 116 -15.05 0.16 -3.32
CA LEU A 116 -15.84 0.73 -4.41
C LEU A 116 -16.24 -0.31 -5.46
N PHE A 117 -15.32 -1.22 -5.81
CA PHE A 117 -15.50 -2.13 -6.95
C PHE A 117 -15.83 -3.57 -6.53
N GLN A 118 -15.42 -4.00 -5.34
CA GLN A 118 -15.66 -5.34 -4.78
C GLN A 118 -16.00 -5.22 -3.28
N PRO A 119 -17.14 -4.61 -2.92
CA PRO A 119 -17.40 -4.13 -1.56
C PRO A 119 -17.80 -5.22 -0.56
N ASP A 120 -17.87 -6.48 -0.97
CA ASP A 120 -18.19 -7.61 -0.08
C ASP A 120 -17.13 -7.74 1.02
N PRO A 121 -17.47 -7.53 2.31
CA PRO A 121 -16.51 -7.62 3.40
C PRO A 121 -16.20 -9.05 3.83
N ALA A 122 -16.85 -10.08 3.27
CA ALA A 122 -16.67 -11.47 3.68
C ALA A 122 -15.19 -11.92 3.70
N PRO A 123 -14.34 -11.58 2.72
CA PRO A 123 -12.91 -11.94 2.75
C PRO A 123 -12.13 -11.31 3.91
N LEU A 124 -12.61 -10.20 4.48
CA LEU A 124 -11.98 -9.52 5.62
C LEU A 124 -12.24 -10.22 6.97
N SER A 125 -13.17 -11.16 7.00
CA SER A 125 -13.45 -11.99 8.18
C SER A 125 -12.63 -13.29 8.19
N GLN A 126 -11.76 -13.47 7.20
CA GLN A 126 -10.92 -14.65 7.02
C GLN A 126 -9.44 -14.29 7.15
N THR A 127 -8.60 -15.32 7.24
CA THR A 127 -7.14 -15.17 7.17
C THR A 127 -6.60 -15.95 5.97
N HIS A 128 -5.55 -15.39 5.38
CA HIS A 128 -4.99 -15.80 4.10
C HIS A 128 -3.51 -16.14 4.24
N ASP A 129 -3.02 -17.06 3.42
CA ASP A 129 -1.60 -17.40 3.33
C ASP A 129 -0.81 -16.23 2.73
N PHE A 130 -1.47 -15.39 1.92
CA PHE A 130 -0.94 -14.11 1.47
C PHE A 130 -2.02 -13.03 1.29
N VAL A 131 -1.61 -11.77 1.37
CA VAL A 131 -2.44 -10.60 1.06
C VAL A 131 -1.64 -9.70 0.13
N THR A 132 -2.23 -9.26 -0.99
CA THR A 132 -1.66 -8.28 -1.91
C THR A 132 -2.34 -6.92 -1.72
N CYS A 133 -1.57 -5.84 -1.87
CA CYS A 133 -2.03 -4.46 -1.85
C CYS A 133 -1.20 -3.66 -2.84
N THR A 134 -1.72 -3.49 -4.06
CA THR A 134 -0.97 -2.92 -5.18
C THR A 134 -1.63 -1.66 -5.70
N GLU A 135 -0.86 -0.57 -5.79
CA GLU A 135 -1.36 0.75 -6.17
C GLU A 135 -2.62 1.12 -5.36
N THR A 136 -2.49 1.06 -4.04
CA THR A 136 -3.60 1.15 -3.08
C THR A 136 -3.15 1.86 -1.80
N ALA A 137 -2.00 1.46 -1.26
CA ALA A 137 -1.53 1.93 0.04
C ALA A 137 -1.25 3.45 0.09
N GLU A 138 -0.91 4.06 -1.04
CA GLU A 138 -0.68 5.50 -1.21
C GLU A 138 -1.93 6.35 -1.01
N HIS A 139 -3.11 5.73 -1.12
CA HIS A 139 -4.41 6.36 -0.91
C HIS A 139 -4.91 6.26 0.54
N PHE A 140 -4.21 5.51 1.40
CA PHE A 140 -4.66 5.33 2.78
C PHE A 140 -4.68 6.65 3.56
N HIS A 141 -5.88 7.06 3.99
CA HIS A 141 -6.06 8.18 4.91
C HIS A 141 -5.59 7.83 6.34
N ALA A 142 -5.71 6.56 6.74
CA ALA A 142 -5.22 6.05 8.03
C ALA A 142 -4.31 4.82 7.85
N PRO A 143 -3.09 4.99 7.29
CA PRO A 143 -2.19 3.87 7.02
C PRO A 143 -1.87 3.01 8.24
N ALA A 144 -1.73 3.58 9.43
CA ALA A 144 -1.49 2.81 10.65
C ALA A 144 -2.63 1.79 10.91
N ASP A 145 -3.88 2.21 10.74
CA ASP A 145 -5.06 1.37 10.95
C ASP A 145 -5.21 0.35 9.81
N GLU A 146 -4.92 0.76 8.57
CA GLU A 146 -4.96 -0.12 7.40
C GLU A 146 -3.88 -1.20 7.45
N PHE A 147 -2.63 -0.87 7.79
CA PHE A 147 -1.59 -1.88 8.00
C PHE A 147 -1.90 -2.78 9.21
N ALA A 148 -2.51 -2.25 10.27
CA ALA A 148 -2.99 -3.07 11.38
C ALA A 148 -4.10 -4.03 10.91
N ARG A 149 -5.04 -3.59 10.07
CA ARG A 149 -6.06 -4.44 9.44
C ARG A 149 -5.43 -5.53 8.57
N LEU A 150 -4.60 -5.14 7.60
CA LEU A 150 -3.89 -6.06 6.71
C LEU A 150 -3.11 -7.11 7.52
N SER A 151 -2.44 -6.70 8.61
CA SER A 151 -1.69 -7.64 9.45
C SER A 151 -2.55 -8.76 10.07
N ARG A 152 -3.81 -8.48 10.38
CA ARG A 152 -4.76 -9.46 10.94
C ARG A 152 -5.26 -10.44 9.88
N LEU A 153 -5.24 -10.05 8.60
CA LEU A 153 -5.67 -10.87 7.48
C LEU A 153 -4.60 -11.90 7.06
N VAL A 154 -3.35 -11.71 7.47
CA VAL A 154 -2.24 -12.62 7.11
C VAL A 154 -2.05 -13.68 8.18
N ARG A 155 -2.06 -14.96 7.80
CA ARG A 155 -1.78 -16.09 8.72
C ARG A 155 -0.35 -16.08 9.24
N PRO A 156 -0.06 -16.67 10.42
CA PRO A 156 1.31 -16.92 10.84
C PRO A 156 2.12 -17.64 9.75
N GLY A 157 3.30 -17.13 9.42
CA GLY A 157 4.15 -17.63 8.33
C GLY A 157 3.79 -17.10 6.93
N GLY A 158 2.65 -16.42 6.78
CA GLY A 158 2.15 -15.85 5.53
C GLY A 158 2.77 -14.50 5.16
N TRP A 159 2.31 -13.95 4.03
CA TRP A 159 2.91 -12.79 3.38
C TRP A 159 1.94 -11.62 3.22
N LEU A 160 2.41 -10.39 3.47
CA LEU A 160 1.81 -9.17 2.95
C LEU A 160 2.71 -8.62 1.85
N ALA A 161 2.19 -8.52 0.64
CA ALA A 161 2.89 -7.98 -0.52
C ALA A 161 2.31 -6.61 -0.89
N VAL A 162 3.15 -5.58 -0.79
CA VAL A 162 2.78 -4.20 -1.11
C VAL A 162 3.56 -3.76 -2.35
N MET A 163 2.86 -3.20 -3.33
CA MET A 163 3.49 -2.49 -4.45
C MET A 163 2.93 -1.08 -4.55
N THR A 164 3.82 -0.10 -4.54
CA THR A 164 3.54 1.34 -4.65
C THR A 164 4.83 2.02 -5.07
N CYS A 165 4.76 3.13 -5.79
CA CYS A 165 5.99 3.79 -6.25
C CYS A 165 6.74 4.42 -5.07
N PHE A 166 7.96 3.95 -4.81
CA PHE A 166 8.78 4.42 -3.70
C PHE A 166 9.35 5.81 -4.00
N GLN A 167 9.15 6.72 -3.05
CA GLN A 167 9.80 8.01 -3.07
C GLN A 167 11.27 7.84 -2.65
N THR A 168 12.20 8.40 -3.43
CA THR A 168 13.64 8.18 -3.23
C THR A 168 14.44 9.47 -3.09
N ASP A 169 13.93 10.58 -3.62
CA ASP A 169 14.62 11.87 -3.66
C ASP A 169 13.63 13.02 -3.44
N ASP A 170 13.84 13.77 -2.35
CA ASP A 170 12.99 14.90 -1.99
C ASP A 170 13.13 16.05 -2.99
N ALA A 171 14.29 16.22 -3.63
CA ALA A 171 14.51 17.26 -4.63
C ALA A 171 13.63 17.06 -5.88
N ARG A 172 13.23 15.82 -6.17
CA ARG A 172 12.35 15.47 -7.30
C ARG A 172 10.87 15.46 -6.95
N PHE A 173 10.52 15.56 -5.66
CA PHE A 173 9.15 15.35 -5.18
C PHE A 173 8.14 16.28 -5.86
N ALA A 174 8.47 17.56 -6.00
CA ALA A 174 7.59 18.56 -6.63
C ALA A 174 7.20 18.21 -8.07
N ASN A 175 8.11 17.61 -8.86
CA ASN A 175 7.87 17.31 -10.27
C ASN A 175 7.56 15.84 -10.56
N TRP A 176 7.58 14.99 -9.53
CA TRP A 176 7.35 13.56 -9.66
C TRP A 176 5.91 13.27 -10.06
N HIS A 177 5.73 12.47 -11.11
CA HIS A 177 4.41 12.14 -11.67
C HIS A 177 3.49 11.47 -10.64
N TYR A 178 4.03 10.61 -9.77
CA TYR A 178 3.25 9.89 -8.76
C TYR A 178 2.61 10.82 -7.72
N ARG A 179 3.20 12.00 -7.48
CA ARG A 179 2.64 13.03 -6.59
C ARG A 179 1.52 13.84 -7.24
N LYS A 180 1.49 13.88 -8.59
CA LYS A 180 0.50 14.67 -9.35
C LYS A 180 -0.90 14.10 -9.27
N ASP A 181 -1.02 12.80 -8.98
CA ASP A 181 -2.32 12.23 -8.66
C ASP A 181 -2.80 12.80 -7.31
N SER A 182 -3.95 13.48 -7.34
CA SER A 182 -4.50 14.14 -6.16
C SER A 182 -4.94 13.18 -5.05
N THR A 183 -5.17 11.91 -5.39
CA THR A 183 -5.57 10.83 -4.48
C THR A 183 -4.38 10.19 -3.78
N HIS A 184 -3.14 10.45 -4.21
CA HIS A 184 -1.95 9.96 -3.52
C HIS A 184 -1.66 10.90 -2.35
N VAL A 185 -1.91 10.40 -1.14
CA VAL A 185 -1.83 11.20 0.10
C VAL A 185 -0.67 10.76 1.00
N VAL A 186 -0.12 9.57 0.78
CA VAL A 186 1.04 9.04 1.48
C VAL A 186 2.03 8.47 0.46
N PHE A 187 3.30 8.82 0.62
CA PHE A 187 4.39 8.42 -0.26
C PHE A 187 5.42 7.67 0.57
N TYR A 188 5.49 6.37 0.31
CA TYR A 188 6.33 5.45 1.05
C TYR A 188 7.76 5.45 0.53
N ARG A 189 8.69 5.20 1.43
CA ARG A 189 10.05 4.75 1.10
C ARG A 189 10.20 3.28 1.43
N GLU A 190 11.25 2.67 0.91
CA GLU A 190 11.71 1.37 1.40
C GLU A 190 11.88 1.39 2.93
N ALA A 191 12.51 2.42 3.49
CA ALA A 191 12.67 2.59 4.93
C ALA A 191 11.32 2.63 5.68
N THR A 192 10.28 3.22 5.07
CA THR A 192 8.94 3.27 5.63
C THR A 192 8.31 1.88 5.73
N LEU A 193 8.36 1.09 4.66
CA LEU A 193 7.78 -0.24 4.65
C LEU A 193 8.57 -1.22 5.54
N ARG A 194 9.89 -1.08 5.61
CA ARG A 194 10.71 -1.80 6.60
C ARG A 194 10.33 -1.44 8.03
N HIS A 195 10.07 -0.15 8.30
CA HIS A 195 9.61 0.30 9.61
C HIS A 195 8.23 -0.27 9.96
N VAL A 196 7.29 -0.27 9.02
CA VAL A 196 5.95 -0.89 9.21
C VAL A 196 6.09 -2.36 9.59
N ALA A 197 6.87 -3.14 8.83
CA ALA A 197 7.10 -4.55 9.14
C ALA A 197 7.74 -4.74 10.52
N ALA A 198 8.77 -3.94 10.85
CA ALA A 198 9.45 -4.04 12.14
C ALA A 198 8.51 -3.78 13.34
N ARG A 199 7.59 -2.80 13.23
CA ARG A 199 6.58 -2.55 14.27
C ARG A 199 5.59 -3.70 14.46
N LEU A 200 5.32 -4.45 13.39
CA LEU A 200 4.50 -5.66 13.44
C LEU A 200 5.29 -6.89 13.95
N GLY A 201 6.61 -6.76 14.14
CA GLY A 201 7.50 -7.87 14.47
C GLY A 201 7.78 -8.79 13.27
N TRP A 202 7.67 -8.27 12.05
CA TRP A 202 7.76 -9.03 10.79
C TRP A 202 9.07 -8.74 10.08
N SER A 203 9.49 -9.65 9.19
CA SER A 203 10.59 -9.36 8.26
C SER A 203 10.07 -8.59 7.04
N CYS A 204 10.96 -7.85 6.36
CA CYS A 204 10.65 -7.14 5.13
C CYS A 204 11.76 -7.32 4.10
N GLU A 205 11.38 -7.74 2.91
CA GLU A 205 12.24 -7.90 1.75
C GLU A 205 11.79 -6.93 0.65
N VAL A 206 12.75 -6.35 -0.07
CA VAL A 206 12.49 -5.49 -1.23
C VAL A 206 13.16 -6.13 -2.44
N PRO A 207 12.53 -7.16 -3.05
CA PRO A 207 13.17 -7.94 -4.12
C PRO A 207 13.34 -7.13 -5.41
N ARG A 208 12.56 -6.07 -5.58
CA ARG A 208 12.65 -5.10 -6.68
C ARG A 208 12.23 -3.72 -6.20
N LYS A 209 12.60 -2.71 -6.98
CA LYS A 209 12.09 -1.34 -6.81
C LYS A 209 10.56 -1.38 -6.73
N ASP A 210 10.01 -0.61 -5.80
CA ASP A 210 8.57 -0.39 -5.60
C ASP A 210 7.80 -1.60 -5.03
N VAL A 211 8.48 -2.70 -4.65
CA VAL A 211 7.85 -3.92 -4.12
C VAL A 211 8.40 -4.25 -2.74
N ALA A 212 7.53 -4.34 -1.74
CA ALA A 212 7.86 -4.85 -0.41
C ALA A 212 7.10 -6.14 -0.10
N LEU A 213 7.82 -7.20 0.28
CA LEU A 213 7.26 -8.44 0.77
C LEU A 213 7.54 -8.56 2.26
N MET A 214 6.49 -8.50 3.07
CA MET A 214 6.57 -8.59 4.52
C MET A 214 6.10 -9.95 4.98
N ARG A 215 6.87 -10.63 5.84
CA ARG A 215 6.52 -11.97 6.31
C ARG A 215 6.16 -11.96 7.78
N ARG A 216 4.96 -12.44 8.08
CA ARG A 216 4.55 -12.71 9.46
C ARG A 216 5.37 -13.89 9.99
N PRO A 217 5.94 -13.82 11.22
CA PRO A 217 6.58 -14.97 11.82
C PRO A 217 5.63 -16.17 11.86
N ALA A 218 6.17 -17.37 11.62
CA ALA A 218 5.42 -18.59 11.89
C ALA A 218 5.08 -18.64 13.38
N ALA A 219 3.95 -19.28 13.72
CA ALA A 219 3.71 -19.62 15.11
C ALA A 219 4.86 -20.51 15.59
N ALA A 220 5.34 -20.30 16.83
CA ALA A 220 6.26 -21.24 17.44
C ALA A 220 5.60 -22.63 17.40
N ALA A 221 6.33 -23.64 16.94
CA ALA A 221 5.87 -25.01 17.10
C ALA A 221 5.66 -25.27 18.60
N PRO A 222 4.54 -25.88 19.00
CA PRO A 222 4.29 -26.23 20.40
C PRO A 222 5.35 -27.19 20.95
#